data_AF-A0A4Y7PIF1-F1
#
_entry.id   AF-A0A4Y7PIF1-F1
#
_cell.length_a   1.000
_cell.length_b   1.000
_cell.length_c   1.000
_cell.angle_alpha   90.00
_cell.angle_beta   90.00
_cell.angle_gamma   90.00
#
_symmetry.space_group_name_H-M   'P 1'
#
loop_
_entity.id
_entity.type
_entity.pdbx_description
1 polymer ?
#
loop_
_entity_poly.entity_id
_entity_poly.type
_entity_poly.pdbx_seq_one_letter_code
_entity_poly.pdbx_strand_id
1 'polypeptide(L)'
;MARAIYLAGSLQNLNLRLENCEAGPVSSPLDAAEIPAPHSFKIQTLKITVRADNSKSTAYNIIHQLHGALSYLLPLVVDISLDRCPFETLYGENGELFPDGSSIKLHIARSLRFETPRADFYASSWSYYSWTRFSSIHHLCFRNCDKLTEYGAKSLANKLLTPGANVDLQSLEFTRCKRVSEECLLNLHDDFGDKLKWTI
;
A
#
# COMPACT_ATOMS: atom_id res chain seq x y z
N MET A 1 6.69 -22.76 -0.04
CA MET A 1 5.35 -22.41 -0.56
C MET A 1 5.11 -22.99 -1.94
N ALA A 2 5.92 -22.67 -2.95
CA ALA A 2 5.80 -23.20 -4.32
C ALA A 2 5.54 -24.72 -4.39
N ARG A 3 6.37 -25.54 -3.74
CA ARG A 3 6.19 -27.01 -3.69
C ARG A 3 4.80 -27.44 -3.17
N ALA A 4 4.27 -26.77 -2.15
CA ALA A 4 2.95 -27.10 -1.62
C ALA A 4 1.82 -26.77 -2.61
N ILE A 5 1.98 -25.69 -3.39
CA ILE A 5 1.04 -25.31 -4.45
C ILE A 5 1.08 -26.36 -5.58
N TYR A 6 2.28 -26.78 -6.01
CA TYR A 6 2.43 -27.73 -7.12
C TYR A 6 1.88 -29.12 -6.78
N LEU A 7 1.98 -29.52 -5.51
CA LEU A 7 1.42 -30.79 -5.03
C LEU A 7 -0.11 -30.74 -4.86
N ALA A 8 -0.73 -29.56 -4.86
CA ALA A 8 -2.16 -29.38 -4.70
C ALA A 8 -2.89 -29.42 -6.06
N GLY A 9 -2.84 -30.56 -6.75
CA GLY A 9 -3.41 -30.72 -8.10
C GLY A 9 -4.93 -30.47 -8.23
N SER A 10 -5.67 -30.46 -7.12
CA SER A 10 -7.10 -30.15 -7.08
C SER A 10 -7.41 -28.72 -6.58
N LEU A 11 -6.40 -27.87 -6.46
CA LEU A 11 -6.57 -26.49 -5.96
C LEU A 11 -7.46 -25.70 -6.91
N GLN A 12 -8.63 -25.29 -6.43
CA GLN A 12 -9.53 -24.41 -7.20
C GLN A 12 -9.42 -22.95 -6.75
N ASN A 13 -9.15 -22.72 -5.46
CA ASN A 13 -9.15 -21.40 -4.86
C ASN A 13 -7.94 -21.26 -3.94
N LEU A 14 -7.18 -20.17 -4.10
CA LEU A 14 -6.03 -19.87 -3.26
C LEU A 14 -6.22 -18.50 -2.61
N ASN A 15 -6.10 -18.43 -1.29
CA ASN A 15 -6.16 -17.18 -0.53
C ASN A 15 -4.86 -17.00 0.25
N LEU A 16 -4.12 -15.96 -0.09
CA LEU A 16 -2.85 -15.59 0.53
C LEU A 16 -3.04 -14.30 1.32
N ARG A 17 -2.77 -14.36 2.62
CA ARG A 17 -2.79 -13.20 3.50
C ARG A 17 -1.38 -13.01 4.08
N LEU A 18 -0.76 -11.90 3.71
CA LEU A 18 0.62 -11.57 4.00
C LEU A 18 0.59 -10.35 4.91
N GLU A 19 0.94 -10.54 6.17
CA GLU A 19 0.94 -9.47 7.16
C GLU A 19 2.31 -9.37 7.81
N ASN A 20 2.97 -8.22 7.66
CA ASN A 20 4.28 -7.93 8.25
C ASN A 20 5.28 -9.09 8.10
N CYS A 21 5.29 -9.75 6.94
CA CYS A 21 6.19 -10.87 6.74
C CYS A 21 7.64 -10.35 6.65
N GLU A 22 8.60 -11.09 7.18
CA GLU A 22 10.01 -10.79 6.97
C GLU A 22 10.55 -11.70 5.87
N ALA A 23 11.53 -11.22 5.11
CA ALA A 23 12.21 -12.05 4.14
C ALA A 23 12.96 -13.16 4.89
N GLY A 24 12.42 -14.39 4.82
CA GLY A 24 13.07 -15.56 5.40
C GLY A 24 14.41 -15.86 4.70
N PRO A 25 15.27 -16.68 5.32
CA PRO A 25 16.47 -17.17 4.66
C PRO A 25 16.09 -17.87 3.34
N VAL A 26 16.92 -17.67 2.32
CA VAL A 26 16.74 -18.28 0.99
C VAL A 26 16.66 -19.80 1.17
N SER A 27 15.49 -20.38 0.91
CA SER A 27 15.33 -21.83 0.90
C SER A 27 16.14 -22.45 -0.23
N SER A 28 16.59 -23.69 -0.06
CA SER A 28 17.22 -24.45 -1.14
C SER A 28 16.34 -24.40 -2.40
N PRO A 29 16.92 -24.15 -3.59
CA PRO A 29 16.17 -24.12 -4.83
C PRO A 29 15.48 -25.47 -5.07
N LEU A 30 14.34 -25.45 -5.76
CA LEU A 30 13.65 -26.66 -6.19
C LEU A 30 14.47 -27.36 -7.27
N ASP A 31 14.45 -28.70 -7.28
CA ASP A 31 15.03 -29.47 -8.37
C ASP A 31 14.28 -29.17 -9.67
N ALA A 32 14.99 -29.09 -10.80
CA ALA A 32 14.39 -28.75 -12.09
C ALA A 32 13.23 -29.68 -12.49
N ALA A 33 13.26 -30.94 -12.05
CA ALA A 33 12.20 -31.92 -12.30
C ALA A 33 10.92 -31.66 -11.48
N GLU A 34 10.99 -30.90 -10.39
CA GLU A 34 9.83 -30.52 -9.58
C GLU A 34 9.17 -29.22 -10.05
N ILE A 35 9.80 -28.50 -10.98
CA ILE A 35 9.32 -27.20 -11.46
C ILE A 35 8.39 -27.44 -12.65
N PRO A 36 7.09 -27.14 -12.52
CA PRO A 36 6.14 -27.31 -13.60
C PRO A 36 6.33 -26.25 -14.68
N ALA A 37 5.69 -26.42 -15.84
CA ALA A 37 5.64 -25.35 -16.84
C ALA A 37 4.87 -24.14 -16.29
N PRO A 38 5.26 -22.89 -16.61
CA PRO A 38 4.49 -21.69 -16.26
C PRO A 38 3.02 -21.81 -16.68
N HIS A 39 2.13 -21.22 -15.89
CA HIS A 39 0.66 -21.22 -16.11
C HIS A 39 0.00 -22.60 -16.28
N SER A 40 0.65 -23.69 -15.89
CA SER A 40 0.13 -25.05 -16.04
C SER A 40 -1.01 -25.39 -15.08
N PHE A 41 -1.14 -24.67 -13.95
CA PHE A 41 -2.16 -24.93 -12.94
C PHE A 41 -3.34 -23.96 -13.08
N LYS A 42 -4.43 -24.45 -13.66
CA LYS A 42 -5.67 -23.67 -13.74
C LYS A 42 -6.36 -23.65 -12.38
N ILE A 43 -6.63 -22.45 -11.88
CA ILE A 43 -7.41 -22.24 -10.66
C ILE A 43 -8.55 -21.26 -10.96
N GLN A 44 -9.64 -21.32 -10.20
CA GLN A 44 -10.76 -20.39 -10.36
C GLN A 44 -10.41 -19.03 -9.79
N THR A 45 -9.94 -18.99 -8.53
CA THR A 45 -9.72 -17.73 -7.83
C THR A 45 -8.37 -17.68 -7.13
N LEU A 46 -7.69 -16.55 -7.28
CA LEU A 46 -6.50 -16.18 -6.52
C LEU A 46 -6.79 -14.89 -5.75
N LYS A 47 -6.85 -14.98 -4.44
CA LYS A 47 -6.98 -13.82 -3.55
C LYS A 47 -5.65 -13.54 -2.86
N ILE A 48 -5.18 -12.31 -2.95
CA ILE A 48 -3.93 -11.85 -2.32
C ILE A 48 -4.27 -10.63 -1.48
N THR A 49 -4.00 -10.70 -0.18
CA THR A 49 -4.08 -9.56 0.73
C THR A 49 -2.70 -9.29 1.28
N VAL A 50 -2.17 -8.11 1.00
CA VAL A 50 -0.84 -7.68 1.46
C VAL A 50 -1.04 -6.52 2.40
N ARG A 51 -0.50 -6.67 3.60
CA ARG A 51 -0.48 -5.67 4.64
C ARG A 51 0.94 -5.53 5.14
N ALA A 52 1.55 -4.39 4.86
CA ALA A 52 2.88 -4.06 5.35
C ALA A 52 2.81 -2.83 6.24
N ASP A 53 3.70 -2.75 7.22
CA ASP A 53 4.15 -1.45 7.68
C ASP A 53 4.88 -0.74 6.54
N ASN A 54 5.00 0.58 6.56
CA ASN A 54 5.43 1.38 5.41
C ASN A 54 6.92 1.14 4.97
N SER A 55 7.55 0.03 5.37
CA SER A 55 8.85 -0.40 4.87
C SER A 55 8.72 -0.91 3.43
N LYS A 56 8.98 -0.02 2.47
CA LYS A 56 8.93 -0.34 1.03
C LYS A 56 9.70 -1.62 0.66
N SER A 57 10.83 -1.89 1.31
CA SER A 57 11.66 -3.06 0.97
C SER A 57 10.97 -4.38 1.31
N THR A 58 10.20 -4.42 2.39
CA THR A 58 9.60 -5.67 2.89
C THR A 58 8.49 -6.14 1.96
N ALA A 59 7.53 -5.27 1.64
CA ALA A 59 6.44 -5.59 0.73
C ALA A 59 6.95 -5.97 -0.67
N TYR A 60 7.91 -5.21 -1.20
CA TYR A 60 8.51 -5.49 -2.50
C TYR A 60 9.19 -6.87 -2.53
N ASN A 61 10.03 -7.18 -1.54
CA ASN A 61 10.73 -8.46 -1.48
C ASN A 61 9.78 -9.65 -1.38
N ILE A 62 8.70 -9.53 -0.60
CA ILE A 62 7.69 -10.58 -0.45
C ILE A 62 6.96 -10.80 -1.78
N ILE A 63 6.44 -9.73 -2.40
CA ILE A 63 5.73 -9.87 -3.67
C ILE A 63 6.65 -10.42 -4.76
N HIS A 64 7.91 -9.99 -4.79
CA HIS A 64 8.87 -10.51 -5.74
C HIS A 64 9.07 -12.03 -5.58
N GLN A 65 9.18 -12.53 -4.36
CA GLN A 65 9.26 -13.98 -4.11
C GLN A 65 7.95 -14.72 -4.45
N LEU A 66 6.80 -14.09 -4.19
CA LEU A 66 5.50 -14.61 -4.61
C LEU A 66 5.38 -14.66 -6.13
N HIS A 67 5.98 -13.72 -6.84
CA HIS A 67 5.98 -13.69 -8.31
C HIS A 67 6.41 -15.02 -8.89
N GLY A 68 7.59 -15.47 -8.46
CA GLY A 68 8.15 -16.75 -8.88
C GLY A 68 7.27 -17.93 -8.48
N ALA A 69 6.64 -17.92 -7.30
CA ALA A 69 5.82 -19.04 -6.85
C ALA A 69 4.45 -19.11 -7.54
N LEU A 70 3.84 -17.97 -7.89
CA LEU A 70 2.50 -17.92 -8.45
C LEU A 70 2.48 -17.84 -9.98
N SER A 71 3.62 -17.62 -10.66
CA SER A 71 3.72 -17.61 -12.13
C SER A 71 3.32 -18.94 -12.80
N TYR A 72 3.23 -20.02 -12.02
CA TYR A 72 2.77 -21.33 -12.48
C TYR A 72 1.26 -21.50 -12.43
N LEU A 73 0.55 -20.58 -11.77
CA LEU A 73 -0.91 -20.55 -11.69
C LEU A 73 -1.48 -19.77 -12.86
N LEU A 74 -2.63 -20.21 -13.34
CA LEU A 74 -3.45 -19.50 -14.32
C LEU A 74 -4.85 -19.27 -13.73
N PRO A 75 -5.00 -18.25 -12.85
CA PRO A 75 -6.28 -17.93 -12.25
C PRO A 75 -7.24 -17.30 -13.25
N LEU A 76 -8.51 -17.71 -13.20
CA LEU A 76 -9.57 -17.03 -13.96
C LEU A 76 -9.86 -15.64 -13.36
N VAL A 77 -9.88 -15.54 -12.03
CA VAL A 77 -10.13 -14.29 -11.30
C VAL A 77 -9.03 -14.07 -10.27
N VAL A 78 -8.44 -12.88 -10.29
CA VAL A 78 -7.49 -12.40 -9.28
C VAL A 78 -8.15 -11.29 -8.48
N ASP A 79 -8.08 -11.37 -7.15
CA ASP A 79 -8.54 -10.35 -6.20
C ASP A 79 -7.36 -9.94 -5.33
N ILE A 80 -6.84 -8.72 -5.55
CA ILE A 80 -5.69 -8.18 -4.84
C ILE A 80 -6.16 -7.06 -3.92
N SER A 81 -5.80 -7.14 -2.64
CA SER A 81 -6.02 -6.09 -1.65
C SER A 81 -4.67 -5.62 -1.09
N LEU A 82 -4.38 -4.33 -1.28
CA LEU A 82 -3.17 -3.68 -0.77
C LEU A 82 -3.55 -2.75 0.38
N ASP A 83 -3.21 -3.12 1.61
CA ASP A 83 -3.34 -2.28 2.79
C ASP A 83 -1.97 -1.66 3.13
N ARG A 84 -1.87 -0.34 2.98
CA ARG A 84 -0.64 0.45 3.23
C ARG A 84 0.56 0.03 2.37
N CYS A 85 0.33 -0.64 1.26
CA CYS A 85 1.38 -0.98 0.29
C CYS A 85 1.31 -0.07 -0.95
N PRO A 86 2.46 0.36 -1.50
CA PRO A 86 2.50 1.03 -2.80
C PRO A 86 1.93 0.12 -3.89
N PHE A 87 1.26 0.69 -4.90
CA PHE A 87 0.79 -0.10 -6.04
C PHE A 87 1.97 -0.68 -6.85
N GLU A 88 3.13 -0.01 -6.79
CA GLU A 88 4.36 -0.41 -7.45
C GLU A 88 4.87 -1.78 -6.97
N THR A 89 4.42 -2.28 -5.82
CA THR A 89 4.79 -3.62 -5.35
C THR A 89 4.20 -4.72 -6.20
N LEU A 90 3.22 -4.46 -7.06
CA LEU A 90 2.62 -5.44 -7.95
C LEU A 90 3.38 -5.60 -9.28
N TYR A 91 4.46 -4.87 -9.49
CA TYR A 91 5.25 -4.99 -10.70
C TYR A 91 6.44 -5.92 -10.48
N GLY A 92 6.68 -6.81 -11.44
CA GLY A 92 7.88 -7.63 -11.52
C GLY A 92 9.12 -6.81 -11.90
N GLU A 93 10.27 -7.48 -11.95
CA GLU A 93 11.56 -6.85 -12.32
C GLU A 93 11.54 -6.27 -13.74
N ASN A 94 10.71 -6.79 -14.63
CA ASN A 94 10.59 -6.32 -16.01
C ASN A 94 9.48 -5.26 -16.18
N GLY A 95 8.83 -4.84 -15.09
CA GLY A 95 7.70 -3.91 -15.12
C GLY A 95 6.38 -4.53 -15.58
N GLU A 96 6.28 -5.86 -15.60
CA GLU A 96 5.05 -6.61 -15.82
C GLU A 96 4.15 -6.57 -14.59
N LEU A 97 2.84 -6.53 -14.78
CA LEU A 97 1.86 -6.56 -13.69
C LEU A 97 1.66 -8.00 -13.20
N PHE A 98 1.63 -8.19 -11.88
CA PHE A 98 1.45 -9.48 -11.24
C PHE A 98 0.23 -9.53 -10.30
N PRO A 99 -0.42 -10.71 -10.16
CA PRO A 99 -0.26 -11.94 -10.95
C PRO A 99 -1.04 -11.91 -12.27
N ASP A 100 -0.64 -12.79 -13.20
CA ASP A 100 -1.39 -13.05 -14.42
C ASP A 100 -2.80 -13.56 -14.09
N GLY A 101 -3.79 -13.11 -14.84
CA GLY A 101 -5.16 -13.59 -14.72
C GLY A 101 -6.06 -13.00 -15.80
N SER A 102 -7.16 -13.70 -16.12
CA SER A 102 -8.11 -13.21 -17.13
C SER A 102 -8.90 -11.98 -16.65
N SER A 103 -9.13 -11.87 -15.34
CA SER A 103 -9.77 -10.72 -14.70
C SER A 103 -9.05 -10.40 -13.39
N ILE A 104 -8.58 -9.15 -13.25
CA ILE A 104 -7.90 -8.68 -12.04
C ILE A 104 -8.76 -7.61 -11.36
N LYS A 105 -9.11 -7.83 -10.10
CA LYS A 105 -9.75 -6.86 -9.20
C LYS A 105 -8.71 -6.34 -8.24
N LEU A 106 -8.54 -5.03 -8.19
CA LEU A 106 -7.56 -4.38 -7.34
C LEU A 106 -8.22 -3.45 -6.33
N HIS A 107 -8.00 -3.72 -5.05
CA HIS A 107 -8.47 -2.95 -3.91
C HIS A 107 -7.28 -2.23 -3.27
N ILE A 108 -7.08 -0.97 -3.65
CA ILE A 108 -6.07 -0.11 -3.03
C ILE A 108 -6.74 0.65 -1.89
N ALA A 109 -6.12 0.64 -0.71
CA ALA A 109 -6.60 1.44 0.41
C ALA A 109 -6.62 2.93 0.03
N ARG A 110 -7.84 3.47 -0.15
CA ARG A 110 -8.08 4.89 -0.47
C ARG A 110 -7.87 5.82 0.72
N SER A 111 -7.72 5.26 1.92
CA SER A 111 -7.61 6.00 3.17
C SER A 111 -6.34 5.60 3.91
N LEU A 112 -5.49 6.57 4.23
CA LEU A 112 -4.29 6.37 5.04
C LEU A 112 -4.47 7.07 6.39
N ARG A 113 -4.21 6.35 7.47
CA ARG A 113 -4.28 6.88 8.84
C ARG A 113 -2.93 6.71 9.54
N PHE A 114 -2.40 7.83 10.04
CA PHE A 114 -1.23 7.88 10.90
C PHE A 114 -1.66 8.04 12.36
N GLU A 115 -1.17 7.16 13.24
CA GLU A 115 -1.40 7.25 14.68
C GLU A 115 -0.08 7.01 15.43
N THR A 116 0.73 8.06 15.54
CA THR A 116 2.10 7.97 16.05
C THR A 116 2.42 9.16 16.97
N PRO A 117 2.10 9.09 18.27
CA PRO A 117 2.27 10.22 19.20
C PRO A 117 3.68 10.73 19.36
N ARG A 118 4.68 9.88 19.13
CA ARG A 118 6.10 10.19 19.35
C ARG A 118 6.91 10.34 18.08
N ALA A 119 6.34 10.07 16.90
CA ALA A 119 7.09 10.14 15.66
C ALA A 119 7.23 11.60 15.20
N ASP A 120 8.45 12.01 14.90
CA ASP A 120 8.71 13.36 14.40
C ASP A 120 8.28 13.49 12.93
N PHE A 121 7.49 14.52 12.64
CA PHE A 121 7.03 14.85 11.30
C PHE A 121 7.80 16.08 10.80
N TYR A 122 8.96 15.84 10.19
CA TYR A 122 9.75 16.92 9.62
C TYR A 122 9.12 17.39 8.31
N ALA A 123 8.55 18.60 8.33
CA ALA A 123 7.95 19.22 7.15
C ALA A 123 8.92 19.31 5.96
N SER A 124 10.21 19.52 6.24
CA SER A 124 11.28 19.49 5.24
C SER A 124 11.40 18.14 4.55
N SER A 125 11.11 17.03 5.21
CA SER A 125 11.14 15.71 4.58
C SER A 125 10.04 15.53 3.54
N TRP A 126 8.89 16.20 3.70
CA TRP A 126 7.77 16.04 2.77
C TRP A 126 7.93 16.76 1.44
N SER A 127 8.79 17.77 1.37
CA SER A 127 9.10 18.43 0.11
C SER A 127 9.88 17.52 -0.85
N TYR A 128 10.63 16.54 -0.32
CA TYR A 128 11.39 15.57 -1.09
C TYR A 128 10.54 14.41 -1.63
N TYR A 129 9.39 14.12 -1.03
CA TYR A 129 8.54 13.02 -1.48
C TYR A 129 7.60 13.47 -2.60
N SER A 130 7.68 12.78 -3.73
CA SER A 130 6.69 12.93 -4.80
C SER A 130 5.38 12.28 -4.36
N TRP A 131 4.44 13.11 -3.91
CA TRP A 131 3.10 12.67 -3.52
C TRP A 131 2.30 12.05 -4.67
N THR A 132 2.76 12.22 -5.91
CA THR A 132 2.20 11.57 -7.09
C THR A 132 2.20 10.04 -7.00
N ARG A 133 3.11 9.45 -6.21
CA ARG A 133 3.13 8.01 -5.94
C ARG A 133 2.00 7.54 -5.04
N PHE A 134 1.31 8.48 -4.39
CA PHE A 134 0.19 8.26 -3.50
C PHE A 134 -1.12 8.78 -4.11
N SER A 135 -1.20 8.89 -5.44
CA SER A 135 -2.39 9.40 -6.15
C SER A 135 -3.67 8.58 -5.87
N SER A 136 -3.52 7.32 -5.44
CA SER A 136 -4.63 6.46 -5.02
C SER A 136 -5.19 6.78 -3.63
N ILE A 137 -4.51 7.61 -2.84
CA ILE A 137 -4.96 8.04 -1.52
C ILE A 137 -5.91 9.22 -1.68
N HIS A 138 -7.16 9.02 -1.28
CA HIS A 138 -8.19 10.07 -1.29
C HIS A 138 -8.44 10.64 0.11
N HIS A 139 -8.17 9.89 1.17
CA HIS A 139 -8.37 10.36 2.54
C HIS A 139 -7.10 10.18 3.35
N LEU A 140 -6.61 11.25 3.95
CA LEU A 140 -5.45 11.23 4.81
C LEU A 140 -5.84 11.69 6.22
N CYS A 141 -5.55 10.89 7.24
CA CYS A 141 -5.94 11.18 8.62
C CYS A 141 -4.71 11.09 9.55
N PHE A 142 -4.46 12.14 10.33
CA PHE A 142 -3.45 12.17 11.38
C PHE A 142 -4.16 12.19 12.73
N ARG A 143 -3.95 11.14 13.53
CA ARG A 143 -4.61 10.96 14.82
C ARG A 143 -3.58 10.87 15.93
N ASN A 144 -3.77 11.63 17.02
CA ASN A 144 -2.87 11.63 18.17
C ASN A 144 -1.39 11.87 17.78
N CYS A 145 -1.12 12.66 16.72
CA CYS A 145 0.23 12.93 16.24
C CYS A 145 0.84 14.13 16.97
N ASP A 146 1.18 13.96 18.26
CA ASP A 146 1.57 15.07 19.15
C ASP A 146 2.85 15.82 18.73
N LYS A 147 3.66 15.24 17.85
CA LYS A 147 4.87 15.88 17.31
C LYS A 147 4.62 16.67 16.01
N LEU A 148 3.46 16.52 15.39
CA LEU A 148 3.06 17.29 14.22
C LEU A 148 2.87 18.76 14.62
N THR A 149 3.73 19.65 14.11
CA THR A 149 3.63 21.09 14.36
C THR A 149 2.65 21.75 13.41
N GLU A 150 2.21 22.97 13.74
CA GLU A 150 1.41 23.81 12.84
C GLU A 150 2.06 24.03 11.47
N TYR A 151 3.36 24.32 11.46
CA TYR A 151 4.11 24.43 10.21
C TYR A 151 4.03 23.15 9.38
N GLY A 152 4.06 21.99 10.05
CA GLY A 152 3.81 20.70 9.42
C GLY A 152 2.40 20.61 8.82
N ALA A 153 1.37 20.84 9.63
CA ALA A 153 -0.01 20.81 9.15
C ALA A 153 -0.23 21.70 7.92
N LYS A 154 0.28 22.95 7.95
CA LYS A 154 0.25 23.89 6.83
C LYS A 154 0.97 23.36 5.60
N SER A 155 2.16 22.81 5.77
CA SER A 155 2.94 22.23 4.68
C SER A 155 2.23 21.06 4.01
N LEU A 156 1.57 20.18 4.79
CA LEU A 156 0.75 19.08 4.25
C LEU A 156 -0.44 19.60 3.46
N ALA A 157 -1.22 20.51 4.05
CA ALA A 157 -2.40 21.07 3.40
C ALA A 157 -2.04 21.76 2.08
N ASN A 158 -1.03 22.63 2.09
CA ASN A 158 -0.52 23.29 0.89
C ASN A 158 -0.04 22.30 -0.17
N LYS A 159 0.60 21.19 0.22
CA LYS A 159 1.12 20.23 -0.76
C LYS A 159 0.04 19.33 -1.35
N LEU A 160 -0.96 18.97 -0.55
CA LEU A 160 -1.93 17.93 -0.87
C LEU A 160 -3.27 18.46 -1.37
N LEU A 161 -3.64 19.68 -0.98
CA LEU A 161 -4.96 20.25 -1.28
C LEU A 161 -4.91 21.38 -2.31
N THR A 162 -3.72 21.91 -2.62
CA THR A 162 -3.56 22.96 -3.63
C THR A 162 -3.98 22.44 -5.02
N PRO A 163 -4.83 23.19 -5.76
CA PRO A 163 -5.19 22.83 -7.13
C PRO A 163 -3.97 22.62 -8.03
N GLY A 164 -3.93 21.51 -8.76
CA GLY A 164 -2.79 21.15 -9.62
C GLY A 164 -1.67 20.41 -8.89
N ALA A 165 -1.76 20.20 -7.57
CA ALA A 165 -1.05 19.09 -6.96
C ALA A 165 -1.57 17.81 -7.62
N ASN A 166 -0.68 16.99 -8.21
CA ASN A 166 -0.99 15.73 -8.88
C ASN A 166 -1.45 14.63 -7.89
N VAL A 167 -2.33 14.98 -6.95
CA VAL A 167 -2.83 14.15 -5.87
C VAL A 167 -4.34 14.37 -5.81
N ASP A 168 -5.12 13.33 -6.08
CA ASP A 168 -6.59 13.38 -6.00
C ASP A 168 -7.08 13.26 -4.54
N LEU A 169 -6.47 14.01 -3.62
CA LEU A 169 -6.84 13.97 -2.21
C LEU A 169 -8.21 14.66 -2.02
N GLN A 170 -9.17 13.88 -1.52
CA GLN A 170 -10.52 14.31 -1.22
C GLN A 170 -10.65 14.90 0.19
N SER A 171 -9.92 14.36 1.17
CA SER A 171 -9.90 14.94 2.52
C SER A 171 -8.58 14.76 3.26
N LEU A 172 -8.22 15.78 4.03
CA LEU A 172 -7.14 15.80 5.01
C LEU A 172 -7.74 16.04 6.40
N GLU A 173 -7.53 15.11 7.32
CA GLU A 173 -8.11 15.13 8.66
C GLU A 173 -7.04 15.17 9.76
N PHE A 174 -7.22 16.06 10.74
CA PHE A 174 -6.39 16.15 11.95
C PHE A 174 -7.23 15.88 13.21
N THR A 175 -6.90 14.83 13.96
CA THR A 175 -7.66 14.42 15.14
C THR A 175 -6.74 14.37 16.37
N ARG A 176 -7.00 15.21 17.39
CA ARG A 176 -6.28 15.23 18.68
C ARG A 176 -4.78 15.43 18.54
N CYS A 177 -4.34 16.30 17.62
CA CYS A 177 -2.92 16.64 17.41
C CYS A 177 -2.53 17.83 18.28
N LYS A 178 -1.96 17.59 19.48
CA LYS A 178 -1.76 18.62 20.52
C LYS A 178 -0.94 19.85 20.12
N ARG A 179 -0.09 19.75 19.10
CA ARG A 179 0.79 20.84 18.64
C ARG A 179 0.27 21.55 17.39
N VAL A 180 -0.97 21.27 17.00
CA VAL A 180 -1.70 22.00 15.97
C VAL A 180 -2.87 22.69 16.65
N SER A 181 -2.84 24.02 16.74
CA SER A 181 -3.92 24.78 17.38
C SER A 181 -5.19 24.79 16.52
N GLU A 182 -6.33 25.06 17.16
CA GLU A 182 -7.60 25.32 16.47
C GLU A 182 -7.50 26.50 15.51
N GLU A 183 -6.83 27.57 15.92
CA GLU A 183 -6.61 28.76 15.10
C GLU A 183 -5.86 28.43 13.81
N CYS A 184 -4.83 27.59 13.89
CA CYS A 184 -4.11 27.11 12.70
C CYS A 184 -5.05 26.34 11.75
N LEU A 185 -5.93 25.49 12.29
CA LEU A 185 -6.86 24.67 11.50
C LEU A 185 -7.98 25.49 10.87
N LEU A 186 -8.49 26.50 11.58
CA LEU A 186 -9.48 27.45 11.04
C LEU A 186 -8.89 28.24 9.87
N ASN A 187 -7.66 28.78 10.02
CA ASN A 187 -6.99 29.47 8.92
C ASN A 187 -6.80 28.56 7.70
N LEU A 188 -6.41 27.30 7.91
CA LEU A 188 -6.29 26.33 6.82
C LEU A 188 -7.65 25.97 6.20
N HIS A 189 -8.72 25.98 6.98
CA HIS A 189 -10.06 25.73 6.46
C HIS A 189 -10.53 26.89 5.58
N ASP A 190 -10.21 28.14 5.93
CA ASP A 190 -10.51 29.29 5.08
C ASP A 190 -9.84 29.16 3.70
N ASP A 191 -8.64 28.57 3.65
CA ASP A 191 -7.89 28.33 2.41
C ASP A 191 -8.40 27.11 1.60
N PHE A 192 -8.77 26.01 2.27
CA PHE A 192 -9.00 24.70 1.63
C PHE A 192 -10.44 24.16 1.73
N GLY A 193 -11.30 24.83 2.50
CA GLY A 193 -12.71 24.47 2.71
C GLY A 193 -12.92 23.07 3.26
N ASP A 194 -14.00 22.43 2.81
CA ASP A 194 -14.50 21.13 3.30
C ASP A 194 -13.53 19.94 3.11
N LYS A 195 -12.46 20.13 2.33
CA LYS A 195 -11.42 19.11 2.19
C LYS A 195 -10.59 18.98 3.48
N LEU A 196 -10.58 20.00 4.33
CA LEU A 196 -9.92 19.95 5.62
C LEU A 196 -10.94 19.61 6.72
N LYS A 197 -10.63 18.62 7.56
CA LYS A 197 -11.46 18.21 8.69
C LYS A 197 -10.62 18.14 9.96
N TRP A 198 -11.21 18.43 11.12
CA TRP A 198 -10.49 18.25 12.37
C TRP A 198 -11.39 17.96 13.57
N THR A 199 -10.77 17.44 14.62
CA THR A 199 -11.37 17.27 15.95
C THR A 199 -10.26 17.46 16.98
N ILE A 200 -10.44 18.36 17.94
CA ILE A 200 -9.43 18.72 18.94
C ILE A 200 -9.58 17.84 20.19
#